data_AF-A0AB38T3M5-F1
#
_entry.id   AF-A0AB38T3M5-F1
#
_cell.length_a   1.000
_cell.length_b   1.000
_cell.length_c   1.000
_cell.angle_alpha   90.00
_cell.angle_beta   90.00
_cell.angle_gamma   90.00
#
_symmetry.space_group_name_H-M   'P 1'
#
loop_
_entity.id
_entity.type
_entity.pdbx_description
1 polymer ?
#
loop_
_entity_poly.entity_id
_entity_poly.type
_entity_poly.pdbx_seq_one_letter_code
_entity_poly.pdbx_strand_id
1 'polypeptide(L)'
;MDCFQRLEALVDSAGVDDIEEATALLRRFKGRSREVAAAIDEFMLDFMTLVFVVENGEEGFERPVRKLARTRLSKLERLVTVTAEEKPASSAGLSLQDGG
;
A
#
# COMPACT_ATOMS: atom_id res chain seq x y z
N MET A 1 5.58 14.65 4.98
CA MET A 1 4.56 14.10 4.06
C MET A 1 4.17 12.74 4.55
N ASP A 2 2.88 12.44 4.49
CA ASP A 2 2.37 11.11 4.75
C ASP A 2 2.93 10.09 3.71
N CYS A 3 2.99 8.81 4.09
CA CYS A 3 3.45 7.73 3.21
C CYS A 3 2.73 7.73 1.86
N PHE A 4 1.40 7.84 1.91
CA PHE A 4 0.56 7.67 0.74
C PHE A 4 0.64 8.91 -0.14
N GLN A 5 0.75 10.11 0.44
CA GLN A 5 1.06 11.33 -0.32
C GLN A 5 2.37 11.21 -1.13
N ARG A 6 3.40 10.58 -0.55
CA ARG A 6 4.66 10.36 -1.28
C ARG A 6 4.50 9.32 -2.39
N LEU A 7 3.76 8.23 -2.14
CA LEU A 7 3.44 7.23 -3.17
C LEU A 7 2.59 7.82 -4.30
N GLU A 8 1.64 8.72 -4.00
CA GLU A 8 0.86 9.44 -5.00
C GLU A 8 1.74 10.32 -5.90
N ALA A 9 2.70 11.03 -5.30
CA ALA A 9 3.66 11.82 -6.06
C ALA A 9 4.50 10.95 -7.03
N LEU A 10 4.94 9.76 -6.58
CA LEU A 10 5.66 8.80 -7.43
C LEU A 10 4.79 8.26 -8.56
N VAL A 11 3.50 8.02 -8.32
CA VAL A 11 2.53 7.66 -9.38
C VAL A 11 2.36 8.82 -10.37
N ASP A 12 2.53 10.06 -9.94
CA ASP A 12 2.42 11.23 -10.80
C ASP A 12 3.65 11.51 -11.67
N SER A 13 4.85 11.25 -11.15
CA SER A 13 6.11 11.35 -11.90
C SER A 13 6.36 10.12 -12.78
N ALA A 14 6.11 8.93 -12.25
CA ALA A 14 6.26 7.64 -12.93
C ALA A 14 7.62 7.46 -13.64
N GLY A 15 8.71 7.89 -13.00
CA GLY A 15 10.06 7.68 -13.48
C GLY A 15 10.65 6.32 -13.10
N VAL A 16 11.71 5.92 -13.80
CA VAL A 16 12.45 4.65 -13.58
C VAL A 16 12.86 4.51 -12.10
N ASP A 17 13.44 5.59 -11.55
CA ASP A 17 13.99 5.63 -10.20
C ASP A 17 12.91 5.59 -9.11
N ASP A 18 11.66 5.89 -9.47
CA ASP A 18 10.55 5.95 -8.52
C ASP A 18 10.14 4.56 -8.01
N ILE A 19 10.46 3.49 -8.76
CA ILE A 19 10.17 2.09 -8.38
C ILE A 19 10.93 1.71 -7.10
N GLU A 20 12.21 2.09 -7.01
CA GLU A 20 13.04 1.80 -5.86
C GLU A 20 12.54 2.56 -4.62
N GLU A 21 12.16 3.82 -4.82
CA GLU A 21 11.62 4.65 -3.76
C GLU A 21 10.27 4.11 -3.25
N ALA A 22 9.35 3.76 -4.15
CA ALA A 22 8.06 3.14 -3.80
C ALA A 22 8.29 1.83 -3.02
N THR A 23 9.23 0.99 -3.46
CA THR A 23 9.61 -0.24 -2.76
C THR A 23 10.10 0.05 -1.35
N ALA A 24 10.97 1.05 -1.17
CA ALA A 24 11.50 1.44 0.13
C ALA A 24 10.38 1.94 1.06
N LEU A 25 9.45 2.75 0.55
CA LEU A 25 8.31 3.24 1.30
C LEU A 25 7.40 2.08 1.75
N LEU A 26 7.14 1.10 0.89
CA LEU A 26 6.21 0.00 1.16
C LEU A 26 6.77 -1.08 2.10
N ARG A 27 8.11 -1.14 2.30
CA ARG A 27 8.74 -2.10 3.23
C ARG A 27 8.14 -2.06 4.64
N ARG A 28 7.68 -0.89 5.10
CA ARG A 28 7.08 -0.71 6.43
C ARG A 28 5.75 -1.45 6.63
N PHE A 29 5.09 -1.85 5.53
CA PHE A 29 3.81 -2.55 5.54
C PHE A 29 3.96 -4.06 5.28
N LYS A 30 5.16 -4.51 4.88
CA LYS A 30 5.44 -5.94 4.71
C LYS A 30 5.26 -6.67 6.03
N GLY A 31 4.62 -7.84 5.98
CA GLY A 31 4.38 -8.70 7.14
C GLY A 31 3.16 -8.34 7.99
N ARG A 32 2.38 -7.30 7.65
CA ARG A 32 1.15 -6.95 8.39
C ARG A 32 0.04 -8.00 8.23
N SER A 33 -0.25 -8.39 6.99
CA SER A 33 -1.17 -9.49 6.67
C SER A 33 -0.92 -10.00 5.25
N ARG A 34 -1.52 -11.14 4.89
CA ARG A 34 -1.45 -11.68 3.53
C ARG A 34 -2.16 -10.75 2.52
N GLU A 35 -3.26 -10.15 2.93
CA GLU A 35 -4.07 -9.21 2.14
C GLU A 35 -3.29 -7.92 1.86
N VAL A 36 -2.57 -7.40 2.86
CA VAL A 36 -1.69 -6.23 2.69
C VAL A 36 -0.53 -6.57 1.75
N ALA A 37 0.09 -7.74 1.88
CA ALA A 37 1.15 -8.18 0.97
C ALA A 37 0.64 -8.27 -0.48
N ALA A 38 -0.52 -8.89 -0.71
CA ALA A 38 -1.13 -8.97 -2.03
C ALA A 38 -1.47 -7.57 -2.59
N ALA A 39 -1.99 -6.66 -1.77
CA ALA A 39 -2.29 -5.30 -2.21
C ALA A 39 -1.03 -4.50 -2.57
N ILE A 40 0.10 -4.74 -1.89
CA ILE A 40 1.41 -4.17 -2.24
C ILE A 40 1.86 -4.71 -3.60
N ASP A 41 1.80 -6.02 -3.82
CA ASP A 41 2.23 -6.64 -5.07
C ASP A 41 1.36 -6.17 -6.26
N GLU A 42 0.03 -6.09 -6.08
CA GLU A 42 -0.89 -5.54 -7.07
C GLU A 42 -0.58 -4.08 -7.41
N PHE A 43 -0.33 -3.24 -6.40
CA PHE A 43 0.05 -1.84 -6.61
C PHE A 43 1.37 -1.72 -7.37
N MET A 44 2.40 -2.47 -6.95
CA MET A 44 3.71 -2.42 -7.59
C MET A 44 3.66 -2.88 -9.04
N LEU A 45 2.84 -3.89 -9.36
CA LEU A 45 2.66 -4.34 -10.74
C LEU A 45 2.06 -3.23 -11.63
N ASP A 46 0.98 -2.59 -11.18
CA ASP A 46 0.35 -1.50 -11.93
C ASP A 46 1.27 -0.27 -12.02
N PHE A 47 2.07 0.00 -10.98
CA PHE A 47 3.04 1.10 -10.98
C PHE A 47 4.21 0.85 -11.92
N MET A 48 4.81 -0.35 -11.92
CA MET A 48 5.87 -0.71 -12.88
C MET A 48 5.34 -0.68 -14.32
N THR A 49 4.09 -1.06 -14.53
CA THR A 49 3.43 -0.94 -15.85
C THR A 49 3.28 0.53 -16.24
N LEU A 50 2.93 1.41 -15.31
CA LEU A 50 2.84 2.85 -15.58
C LEU A 50 4.20 3.42 -15.98
N VAL A 51 5.25 3.10 -15.22
CA VAL A 51 6.63 3.53 -15.49
C VAL A 51 7.06 3.07 -16.88
N PHE A 52 6.82 1.80 -17.22
CA PHE A 52 7.09 1.27 -18.56
C PHE A 52 6.36 2.06 -19.66
N VAL A 53 5.06 2.34 -19.48
CA VAL A 53 4.26 3.10 -20.44
C VAL A 53 4.79 4.52 -20.65
N VAL A 54 5.15 5.20 -19.55
CA VAL A 54 5.70 6.57 -19.59
C VAL A 54 7.07 6.59 -20.25
N GLU A 55 7.97 5.67 -19.88
CA GLU A 55 9.31 5.58 -20.44
C GLU A 55 9.32 5.31 -21.95
N ASN A 56 8.36 4.51 -22.44
CA ASN A 56 8.27 4.17 -23.85
C ASN A 56 7.44 5.17 -24.67
N GLY A 57 6.92 6.24 -24.05
CA GLY A 57 6.13 7.26 -24.76
C GLY A 57 4.77 6.75 -25.24
N GLU A 58 4.21 5.73 -24.58
CA GLU A 58 2.93 5.11 -24.92
C GLU A 58 1.75 5.93 -24.33
N GLU A 59 1.68 7.22 -24.69
CA GLU A 59 0.77 8.22 -24.08
C GLU A 59 -0.71 7.80 -24.08
N GLY A 60 -1.14 6.98 -25.05
CA GLY A 60 -2.51 6.45 -25.13
C GLY A 60 -2.90 5.54 -23.96
N PHE A 61 -1.92 4.93 -23.29
CA PHE A 61 -2.14 4.04 -22.14
C PHE A 61 -1.81 4.68 -20.81
N GLU A 62 -1.08 5.80 -20.80
CA GLU A 62 -0.61 6.44 -19.56
C GLU A 62 -1.76 6.76 -18.62
N ARG A 63 -2.78 7.50 -19.09
CA ARG A 63 -3.91 7.91 -18.25
C ARG A 63 -4.70 6.72 -17.69
N PRO A 64 -5.07 5.71 -18.50
CA PRO A 64 -5.68 4.47 -17.98
C PRO A 64 -4.84 3.77 -16.91
N VAL A 65 -3.54 3.56 -17.15
CA VAL A 65 -2.67 2.82 -16.22
C VAL A 65 -2.42 3.63 -14.94
N ARG A 66 -2.26 4.95 -15.05
CA ARG A 66 -2.15 5.86 -13.89
C ARG A 66 -3.38 5.77 -12.99
N LYS A 67 -4.59 5.67 -13.59
CA LYS A 67 -5.82 5.47 -12.84
C LYS A 67 -5.86 4.10 -12.14
N LEU A 68 -5.35 3.04 -12.78
CA LEU A 68 -5.24 1.71 -12.16
C LEU A 68 -4.31 1.73 -10.95
N ALA A 69 -3.10 2.28 -11.09
CA ALA A 69 -2.13 2.40 -10.00
C ALA A 69 -2.70 3.17 -8.81
N ARG A 70 -3.38 4.31 -9.05
CA ARG A 70 -4.07 5.07 -7.99
C ARG A 70 -5.17 4.25 -7.30
N THR A 71 -5.94 3.48 -8.05
CA THR A 71 -7.01 2.64 -7.48
C THR A 71 -6.45 1.58 -6.55
N ARG A 72 -5.33 0.92 -6.94
CA ARG A 72 -4.63 -0.03 -6.07
C ARG A 72 -4.01 0.65 -4.85
N LEU A 73 -3.45 1.85 -5.01
CA LEU A 73 -2.89 2.61 -3.90
C LEU A 73 -3.95 2.95 -2.85
N SER A 74 -5.12 3.44 -3.27
CA SER A 74 -6.24 3.71 -2.36
C SER A 74 -6.78 2.45 -1.67
N LYS A 75 -6.74 1.29 -2.34
CA LYS A 75 -7.09 0.00 -1.72
C LYS A 75 -6.08 -0.36 -0.63
N LEU A 76 -4.79 -0.23 -0.92
CA LEU A 76 -3.71 -0.49 0.04
C LEU A 76 -3.83 0.42 1.27
N GLU A 77 -4.07 1.72 1.06
CA GLU A 77 -4.26 2.69 2.15
C GLU A 77 -5.38 2.25 3.10
N ARG A 78 -6.55 1.90 2.55
CA ARG A 78 -7.68 1.43 3.37
C ARG A 78 -7.34 0.19 4.18
N LEU A 79 -6.66 -0.80 3.59
CA LEU A 79 -6.27 -2.03 4.29
C LEU A 79 -5.28 -1.75 5.42
N VAL A 80 -4.32 -0.85 5.20
CA VAL A 80 -3.30 -0.46 6.18
C VAL A 80 -3.91 0.37 7.33
N THR A 81 -4.93 1.17 7.06
CA THR A 81 -5.63 1.99 8.05
C THR A 81 -6.61 1.17 8.89
N VAL A 82 -7.41 0.29 8.27
CA VAL A 82 -8.37 -0.58 9.00
C VAL A 82 -7.65 -1.53 9.94
N THR A 83 -6.52 -2.12 9.52
CA THR A 83 -5.71 -3.00 10.38
C THR A 83 -5.05 -2.28 11.57
N ALA A 84 -4.97 -0.95 11.56
CA ALA A 84 -4.48 -0.18 12.69
C ALA A 84 -5.54 -0.01 13.81
N GLU A 85 -6.84 -0.10 13.47
CA GLU A 85 -7.95 0.10 14.40
C GLU A 85 -8.40 -1.22 15.09
N GLU A 86 -8.04 -2.39 14.55
CA GLU A 86 -8.49 -3.70 15.04
C GLU A 86 -7.69 -4.28 16.22
N LYS A 87 -6.73 -3.57 16.81
CA LYS A 87 -6.04 -4.08 18.02
C LYS A 87 -7.02 -4.08 19.21
N PRO A 88 -7.49 -5.24 19.72
CA PRO A 88 -8.43 -5.25 20.82
C PRO A 88 -7.71 -4.94 22.14
N ALA A 89 -8.42 -4.22 23.02
CA ALA A 89 -8.08 -4.14 24.43
C ALA A 89 -7.96 -5.56 24.99
N SER A 90 -6.74 -5.93 25.39
CA SER A 90 -6.52 -7.04 26.29
C SER A 90 -7.13 -6.65 27.64
N SER A 91 -8.39 -7.01 27.86
CA SER A 91 -8.94 -7.07 29.21
C SER A 91 -8.35 -8.31 29.87
N ALA A 92 -7.37 -8.04 30.74
CA ALA A 92 -6.81 -8.99 31.67
C ALA A 92 -7.93 -9.71 32.43
N GLY A 93 -7.75 -11.03 32.57
CA GLY A 93 -8.71 -11.92 33.21
C GLY A 93 -9.00 -11.52 34.65
N LEU A 94 -10.29 -11.53 34.99
CA LEU A 94 -10.74 -11.69 36.37
C LEU A 94 -11.10 -13.17 36.53
N SER A 95 -10.14 -13.96 36.96
CA SER A 95 -10.43 -15.28 37.52
C SER A 95 -11.04 -15.08 38.90
N LEU A 96 -12.33 -15.41 39.03
CA LEU A 96 -12.94 -15.73 40.31
C LEU A 96 -12.20 -16.92 40.94
N GLN A 97 -11.76 -16.77 42.18
CA GLN A 97 -11.50 -17.88 43.08
C GLN A 97 -12.40 -17.71 44.29
N ASP A 98 -13.49 -18.48 44.29
CA ASP A 98 -14.16 -18.92 45.50
C ASP A 98 -13.28 -19.97 46.20
N GLY A 99 -13.23 -19.92 47.53
CA GLY A 99 -12.80 -21.06 48.35
C GLY A 99 -12.00 -20.69 49.60
N GLY A 100 -12.70 -20.53 50.73
CA GLY A 100 -12.15 -20.42 52.07
C GLY A 100 -13.25 -20.23 53.11
#